data_AF-A0A7C7CLP9-F1
#
_entry.id   AF-A0A7C7CLP9-F1
#
_cell.length_a   1.000
_cell.length_b   1.000
_cell.length_c   1.000
_cell.angle_alpha   90.00
_cell.angle_beta   90.00
_cell.angle_gamma   90.00
#
_symmetry.space_group_name_H-M   'P 1'
#
loop_
_entity.id
_entity.type
_entity.pdbx_description
1 polymer ?
#
loop_
_entity_poly.entity_id
_entity_poly.type
_entity_poly.pdbx_seq_one_letter_code
_entity_poly.pdbx_strand_id
1 'polypeptide(L)'
;MQHYRSELESLQANGSAEPKELSALRSKAFSRFTELGFPTKKWEDWQFTDFSLFHKSHFRMTTVEDLQPALDYPVEPFKDCYSIIILNGHFQQDRSNVPDGVTIRTLLDV
;
A
#
# COMPACT_ATOMS: atom_id res chain seq x y z
N MET A 1 -17.84 2.81 -2.25
CA MET A 1 -16.92 2.94 -3.41
C MET A 1 -16.46 4.36 -3.66
N GLN A 2 -17.31 5.39 -3.48
CA GLN A 2 -16.91 6.79 -3.72
C GLN A 2 -15.68 7.24 -2.90
N HIS A 3 -15.61 6.86 -1.62
CA HIS A 3 -14.45 7.13 -0.77
C HIS A 3 -13.15 6.54 -1.34
N TYR A 4 -13.13 5.24 -1.65
CA TYR A 4 -11.95 4.58 -2.25
C TYR A 4 -11.53 5.20 -3.60
N ARG A 5 -12.48 5.75 -4.37
CA ARG A 5 -12.18 6.48 -5.60
C ARG A 5 -11.45 7.79 -5.30
N SER A 6 -11.94 8.55 -4.31
CA SER A 6 -11.29 9.78 -3.84
C SER A 6 -9.86 9.50 -3.40
N GLU A 7 -9.62 8.42 -2.65
CA GLU A 7 -8.28 8.05 -2.19
C GLU A 7 -7.33 7.68 -3.36
N LEU A 8 -7.83 6.99 -4.39
CA LEU A 8 -7.04 6.71 -5.59
C LEU A 8 -6.71 7.98 -6.35
N GLU A 9 -7.67 8.89 -6.52
CA GLU A 9 -7.48 10.18 -7.19
C GLU A 9 -6.45 11.03 -6.43
N SER A 10 -6.53 11.07 -5.09
CA SER A 10 -5.52 11.74 -4.25
C SER A 10 -4.13 11.12 -4.40
N LEU A 11 -4.02 9.78 -4.45
CA LEU A 11 -2.74 9.10 -4.70
C LEU A 11 -2.15 9.49 -6.05
N GLN A 12 -2.96 9.49 -7.12
CA GLN A 12 -2.52 9.83 -8.47
C GLN A 12 -2.16 11.31 -8.63
N ALA A 13 -2.85 12.21 -7.92
CA ALA A 13 -2.56 13.64 -7.94
C ALA A 13 -1.27 14.00 -7.16
N ASN A 14 -1.00 13.30 -6.06
CA ASN A 14 0.15 13.55 -5.19
C ASN A 14 1.41 12.77 -5.61
N GLY A 15 1.28 11.76 -6.46
CA GLY A 15 2.41 10.99 -7.00
C GLY A 15 3.17 11.76 -8.08
N SER A 16 3.99 12.72 -7.68
CA SER A 16 4.69 13.66 -8.58
C SER A 16 5.72 13.05 -9.56
N ALA A 17 5.83 11.73 -9.64
CA ALA A 17 6.65 11.02 -10.64
C ALA A 17 6.13 9.60 -10.96
N GLU A 18 4.85 9.27 -10.72
CA GLU A 18 4.35 7.93 -11.04
C GLU A 18 4.40 7.67 -12.58
N PRO A 19 5.00 6.55 -13.04
CA PRO A 19 4.95 6.18 -14.46
C PRO A 19 3.52 6.03 -14.98
N LYS A 20 3.25 6.51 -16.20
CA LYS A 20 1.91 6.48 -16.80
C LYS A 20 1.33 5.07 -16.87
N GLU A 21 2.18 4.09 -17.13
CA GLU A 21 1.82 2.66 -17.19
C GLU A 21 1.32 2.16 -15.83
N LEU A 22 1.93 2.60 -14.73
CA LEU A 22 1.53 2.23 -13.39
C LEU A 22 0.20 2.88 -13.01
N SER A 23 0.05 4.17 -13.31
CA SER A 23 -1.22 4.89 -13.12
C SER A 23 -2.37 4.23 -13.89
N ALA A 24 -2.13 3.86 -15.15
CA ALA A 24 -3.11 3.13 -15.97
C ALA A 24 -3.45 1.75 -15.41
N LEU A 25 -2.47 1.02 -14.89
CA LEU A 25 -2.68 -0.27 -14.24
C LEU A 25 -3.57 -0.14 -13.00
N ARG A 26 -3.32 0.87 -12.14
CA ARG A 26 -4.16 1.15 -10.97
C ARG A 26 -5.59 1.47 -11.36
N SER A 27 -5.78 2.35 -12.35
CA SER A 27 -7.11 2.72 -12.86
C SER A 27 -7.87 1.50 -13.39
N LYS A 28 -7.21 0.62 -14.15
CA LYS A 28 -7.81 -0.63 -14.65
C LYS A 28 -8.21 -1.57 -13.51
N ALA A 29 -7.31 -1.78 -12.55
CA ALA A 29 -7.58 -2.61 -11.38
C ALA A 29 -8.73 -2.06 -10.54
N PHE A 30 -8.78 -0.74 -10.34
CA PHE A 30 -9.84 -0.08 -9.59
C PHE A 30 -11.20 -0.13 -10.29
N SER A 31 -11.22 -0.01 -11.63
CA SER A 31 -12.45 -0.23 -12.39
C SER A 31 -12.98 -1.64 -12.18
N ARG A 32 -12.11 -2.65 -12.25
CA ARG A 32 -12.49 -4.04 -11.99
C ARG A 32 -12.99 -4.25 -10.57
N PHE A 33 -12.33 -3.64 -9.59
CA PHE A 33 -12.78 -3.66 -8.19
C PHE A 33 -14.13 -2.99 -8.01
N THR A 34 -14.41 -1.90 -8.73
CA THR A 34 -15.70 -1.21 -8.69
C THR A 34 -16.84 -2.06 -9.27
N GLU A 35 -16.56 -2.80 -10.35
CA GLU A 35 -17.53 -3.74 -10.94
C GLU A 35 -17.85 -4.92 -10.01
N LEU A 36 -16.83 -5.49 -9.36
CA LEU A 36 -16.98 -6.69 -8.53
C LEU A 36 -17.43 -6.38 -7.10
N GLY A 37 -16.98 -5.25 -6.54
CA GLY A 37 -17.12 -4.94 -5.12
C GLY A 37 -16.23 -5.81 -4.22
N PHE A 38 -16.51 -5.76 -2.92
CA PHE A 38 -15.90 -6.69 -1.96
C PHE A 38 -16.49 -8.10 -2.13
N PRO A 39 -15.72 -9.17 -1.84
CA PRO A 39 -16.25 -10.52 -1.82
C PRO A 39 -17.45 -10.64 -0.88
N THR A 40 -18.38 -11.51 -1.25
CA THR A 40 -19.54 -11.84 -0.42
C THR A 40 -19.48 -13.29 0.00
N LYS A 41 -20.20 -13.67 1.07
CA LYS A 41 -20.30 -15.07 1.50
C LYS A 41 -20.91 -16.02 0.46
N LYS A 42 -21.46 -15.49 -0.64
CA LYS A 42 -21.95 -16.29 -1.78
C LYS A 42 -20.80 -16.79 -2.67
N TRP A 43 -19.61 -16.22 -2.54
CA TRP A 43 -18.42 -16.70 -3.25
C TRP A 43 -17.84 -17.86 -2.44
N GLU A 44 -17.70 -19.03 -3.06
CA GLU A 44 -17.30 -20.27 -2.38
C GLU A 44 -16.01 -20.11 -1.57
N ASP A 45 -15.00 -19.49 -2.15
CA ASP A 45 -13.70 -19.22 -1.51
C ASP A 45 -13.79 -18.28 -0.30
N TRP A 46 -14.88 -17.51 -0.17
CA TRP A 46 -15.05 -16.47 0.85
C TRP A 46 -16.26 -16.70 1.77
N GLN A 47 -16.88 -17.88 1.71
CA GLN A 47 -18.10 -18.18 2.48
C GLN A 47 -17.92 -18.00 4.00
N PHE A 48 -16.70 -18.21 4.50
CA PHE A 48 -16.36 -18.14 5.92
C PHE A 48 -15.64 -16.84 6.35
N THR A 49 -15.44 -15.88 5.43
CA THR A 49 -14.78 -14.61 5.73
C THR A 49 -15.79 -13.46 5.65
N ASP A 50 -15.87 -12.63 6.70
CA ASP A 50 -16.76 -11.48 6.72
C ASP A 50 -16.03 -10.19 6.32
N PHE A 51 -16.44 -9.61 5.20
CA PHE A 51 -15.95 -8.32 4.70
C PHE A 51 -16.84 -7.13 5.09
N SER A 52 -17.91 -7.34 5.86
CA SER A 52 -18.87 -6.29 6.21
C SER A 52 -18.24 -5.08 6.92
N LEU A 53 -17.13 -5.28 7.65
CA LEU A 53 -16.40 -4.22 8.34
C LEU A 53 -15.75 -3.22 7.38
N PHE A 54 -15.31 -3.65 6.19
CA PHE A 54 -14.73 -2.76 5.18
C PHE A 54 -15.74 -1.78 4.58
N HIS A 55 -17.05 -2.06 4.74
CA HIS A 55 -18.11 -1.13 4.37
C HIS A 55 -18.41 -0.08 5.44
N LYS A 56 -18.02 -0.35 6.70
CA LYS A 56 -18.32 0.52 7.86
C LYS A 56 -17.22 1.53 8.15
N SER A 57 -16.04 1.36 7.56
CA SER A 57 -14.86 2.18 7.80
C SER A 57 -14.34 2.79 6.52
N HIS A 58 -13.93 4.05 6.60
CA HIS A 58 -13.27 4.77 5.51
C HIS A 58 -11.75 4.73 5.73
N PHE A 59 -11.08 3.89 4.95
CA PHE A 59 -9.62 3.80 4.97
C PHE A 59 -9.04 4.87 4.06
N ARG A 60 -7.97 5.53 4.50
CA ARG A 60 -7.24 6.51 3.70
C ARG A 60 -5.83 6.03 3.37
N MET A 61 -5.24 6.60 2.33
CA MET A 61 -3.82 6.44 2.05
C MET A 61 -2.99 6.98 3.23
N THR A 62 -1.86 6.33 3.49
CA THR A 62 -0.91 6.77 4.51
C THR A 62 -0.16 8.01 4.04
N THR A 63 0.17 8.87 5.00
CA THR A 63 0.99 10.06 4.78
C THR A 63 2.26 9.97 5.62
N VAL A 64 3.21 10.88 5.38
CA VAL A 64 4.48 10.90 6.11
C VAL A 64 4.26 11.08 7.61
N GLU A 65 3.19 11.75 8.02
CA GLU A 65 2.81 11.91 9.43
C GLU A 65 2.46 10.58 10.12
N ASP A 66 1.95 9.60 9.37
CA ASP A 66 1.63 8.27 9.87
C ASP A 66 2.89 7.41 10.13
N LEU A 67 4.06 7.88 9.70
CA LEU A 67 5.32 7.19 9.94
C LEU A 67 5.79 7.37 11.39
N GLN A 68 5.54 8.54 12.00
CA GLN A 68 6.05 8.85 13.34
C GLN A 68 5.66 7.80 14.39
N PRO A 69 4.38 7.38 14.50
CA PRO A 69 4.00 6.32 15.44
C PRO A 69 4.63 4.96 15.13
N ALA A 70 4.98 4.70 13.86
CA ALA A 70 5.59 3.43 13.45
C ALA A 70 7.11 3.40 13.69
N LEU A 71 7.78 4.55 13.76
CA LEU A 71 9.22 4.61 14.07
C LEU A 71 9.51 4.16 15.50
N ASP A 72 8.59 4.39 16.43
CA ASP A 72 8.69 3.91 17.81
C ASP A 72 8.53 2.39 17.92
N TYR A 73 8.08 1.72 16.85
CA TYR A 73 8.00 0.27 16.83
C TYR A 73 9.40 -0.34 16.77
N PRO A 74 9.77 -1.21 17.73
CA PRO A 74 11.07 -1.86 17.73
C PRO A 74 11.13 -2.84 16.56
N VAL A 75 12.02 -2.54 15.60
CA VAL A 75 12.37 -3.47 14.53
C VAL A 75 13.71 -4.07 14.91
N GLU A 76 13.67 -5.29 15.44
CA GLU A 76 14.89 -6.04 15.72
C GLU A 76 15.60 -6.36 14.41
N PRO A 77 16.87 -5.96 14.24
CA PRO A 77 17.62 -6.31 13.06
C PRO A 77 17.81 -7.83 13.03
N PHE A 78 17.36 -8.44 11.93
CA PHE A 78 17.68 -9.83 11.67
C PHE A 78 19.20 -9.97 11.49
N LYS A 79 19.80 -10.88 12.26
CA LYS A 79 21.24 -11.15 12.16
C LYS A 79 21.55 -11.88 10.87
N ASP A 80 22.68 -11.56 10.26
CA ASP A 80 23.26 -12.24 9.11
C ASP A 80 22.34 -12.35 7.88
N CYS A 81 21.46 -11.36 7.67
CA CYS A 81 20.66 -11.29 6.46
C CYS A 81 20.44 -9.85 5.97
N TYR A 82 20.10 -9.73 4.69
CA TYR A 82 19.61 -8.51 4.10
C TYR A 82 18.11 -8.34 4.40
N SER A 83 17.68 -7.11 4.67
CA SER A 83 16.32 -6.75 5.04
C SER A 83 15.88 -5.45 4.35
N ILE A 84 14.61 -5.40 3.96
CA ILE A 84 13.93 -4.19 3.48
C ILE A 84 12.82 -3.89 4.47
N ILE A 85 12.89 -2.74 5.13
CA ILE A 85 11.90 -2.32 6.12
C ILE A 85 10.96 -1.29 5.48
N ILE A 86 9.66 -1.60 5.52
CA ILE A 86 8.58 -0.73 5.06
C ILE A 86 7.61 -0.57 6.23
N LEU A 87 7.45 0.66 6.71
CA LEU A 87 6.56 1.00 7.82
C LEU A 87 5.40 1.85 7.29
N ASN A 88 4.16 1.40 7.50
CA ASN A 88 2.94 2.06 7.01
C ASN A 88 3.00 2.46 5.52
N GLY A 89 3.60 1.60 4.70
CA GLY A 89 3.75 1.84 3.25
C GLY A 89 4.96 2.70 2.85
N HIS A 90 5.77 3.19 3.79
CA HIS A 90 6.96 4.00 3.52
C HIS A 90 8.26 3.21 3.74
N PHE A 91 9.14 3.21 2.74
CA PHE A 91 10.46 2.57 2.82
C PHE A 91 11.38 3.28 3.82
N GLN A 92 12.04 2.50 4.68
CA GLN A 92 12.94 3.00 5.74
C GLN A 92 14.39 2.61 5.43
N GLN A 93 15.11 3.51 4.77
CA GLN A 93 16.49 3.25 4.36
C GLN A 93 17.40 2.98 5.57
N ASP A 94 17.31 3.81 6.61
CA ASP A 94 18.19 3.75 7.79
C ASP A 94 17.99 2.49 8.65
N ARG A 95 16.90 1.76 8.43
CA ARG A 95 16.56 0.51 9.14
C ARG A 95 16.68 -0.73 8.26
N SER A 96 16.97 -0.55 6.99
CA SER A 96 17.14 -1.64 6.01
C SER A 96 18.61 -2.01 5.88
N ASN A 97 18.87 -3.26 5.54
CA ASN A 97 20.21 -3.76 5.24
C ASN A 97 20.20 -4.40 3.86
N VAL A 98 20.90 -3.83 2.88
CA VAL A 98 20.91 -4.35 1.51
C VAL A 98 22.34 -4.66 1.07
N PRO A 99 22.56 -5.65 0.18
CA PRO A 99 23.90 -5.99 -0.29
C PRO A 99 24.52 -4.87 -1.12
N ASP A 100 25.85 -4.88 -1.18
CA ASP A 100 26.60 -4.05 -2.11
C ASP A 100 26.12 -4.28 -3.55
N GLY A 101 25.96 -3.18 -4.30
CA GLY A 101 25.47 -3.22 -5.68
C GLY A 101 23.94 -3.31 -5.81
N VAL A 102 23.19 -3.38 -4.72
CA VAL A 102 21.72 -3.28 -4.74
C VAL A 102 21.27 -1.92 -4.25
N THR A 103 20.35 -1.30 -5.00
CA THR A 103 19.70 -0.03 -4.63
C THR A 103 18.20 -0.24 -4.57
N ILE A 104 17.58 0.24 -3.49
CA ILE A 104 16.12 0.25 -3.34
C ILE A 104 15.65 1.69 -3.53
N ARG A 105 14.63 1.88 -4.35
CA ARG A 105 13.98 3.17 -4.59
C ARG A 105 12.48 2.98 -4.55
N THR A 106 11.76 4.02 -4.15
CA THR A 106 10.32 4.01 -4.35
C THR A 106 10.03 4.24 -5.85
N LEU A 107 8.93 3.68 -6.34
CA LEU A 107 8.46 3.93 -7.72
C LEU A 107 8.01 5.39 -7.93
N LEU A 108 7.98 6.19 -6.87
CA LEU A 108 7.69 7.62 -6.88
C LEU A 108 8.97 8.48 -6.97
N ASP A 109 10.17 7.87 -6.90
CA ASP A 109 11.47 8.54 -6.98
C ASP A 109 12.21 8.28 -8.30
N VAL A 110 11.48 7.86 -9.36
CA VAL A 110 12.03 7.53 -10.69
C VAL A 110 11.67 8.60 -11.71
#